data_AF-A0A1Y1M3I2-F1
#
_entry.id   AF-A0A1Y1M3I2-F1
#
_cell.length_a   1.000
_cell.length_b   1.000
_cell.length_c   1.000
_cell.angle_alpha   90.00
_cell.angle_beta   90.00
_cell.angle_gamma   90.00
#
_symmetry.space_group_name_H-M   'P 1'
#
loop_
_entity.id
_entity.type
_entity.pdbx_description
1 polymer ?
#
loop_
_entity_poly.entity_id
_entity_poly.type
_entity_poly.pdbx_seq_one_letter_code
_entity_poly.pdbx_strand_id
1 'polypeptide(L)'
;EPGGMNVKCVFVQDGNVKFNLSDPVFSEQLSKDLAINVLKHGAWGTYRHLPLERLKEVESQHVFCSQNVVGNMSTLSWVEGLLPQENAKEPERSVKVYASSINFMNIMLASGRVPSE
;
A
#
# COMPACT_ATOMS: atom_id res chain seq x y z
N GLU A 1 17.33 11.28 -19.79
CA GLU A 1 18.43 12.05 -20.42
C GLU A 1 18.90 11.45 -21.73
N PRO A 2 18.97 12.28 -22.79
CA PRO A 2 19.70 11.94 -24.01
C PRO A 2 21.12 11.46 -23.68
N GLY A 3 21.56 10.33 -24.27
CA GLY A 3 22.91 9.80 -24.06
C GLY A 3 23.13 8.94 -22.79
N GLY A 4 22.08 8.65 -22.01
CA GLY A 4 22.20 7.92 -20.75
C GLY A 4 22.62 6.44 -20.85
N MET A 5 22.72 5.86 -22.05
CA MET A 5 23.02 4.43 -22.24
C MET A 5 24.39 4.02 -21.70
N ASN A 6 25.36 4.94 -21.71
CA ASN A 6 26.72 4.70 -21.22
C ASN A 6 26.92 5.15 -19.76
N VAL A 7 25.86 5.64 -19.11
CA VAL A 7 25.94 6.12 -17.73
C VAL A 7 25.67 4.96 -16.78
N LYS A 8 26.55 4.79 -15.79
CA LYS A 8 26.36 3.86 -14.68
C LYS A 8 26.16 4.68 -13.41
N CYS A 9 25.04 4.46 -12.74
CA CYS A 9 24.72 5.13 -11.48
C CYS A 9 25.35 4.37 -10.31
N VAL A 10 26.04 5.08 -9.43
CA VAL A 10 26.56 4.57 -8.16
C VAL A 10 26.03 5.45 -7.06
N PHE A 11 25.25 4.85 -6.16
CA PHE A 11 24.64 5.54 -5.04
C PHE A 11 25.12 4.92 -3.73
N VAL A 12 25.90 5.68 -2.97
CA VAL A 12 26.50 5.25 -1.70
C VAL A 12 25.72 5.89 -0.55
N GLN A 13 25.03 5.07 0.26
CA GLN A 13 24.28 5.54 1.43
C GLN A 13 25.11 5.54 2.71
N ASP A 14 26.17 4.74 2.74
CA ASP A 14 27.06 4.63 3.89
C ASP A 14 27.93 5.88 3.94
N GLY A 15 27.57 6.85 4.79
CA GLY A 15 28.20 8.18 4.82
C GLY A 15 29.71 8.20 5.09
N ASN A 16 30.25 7.09 5.60
CA ASN A 16 31.68 6.92 5.84
C ASN A 16 32.45 6.41 4.61
N VAL A 17 31.75 5.97 3.55
CA VAL A 17 32.35 5.40 2.35
C VAL A 17 32.35 6.45 1.25
N LYS A 18 33.53 6.76 0.71
CA LYS A 18 33.69 7.64 -0.45
C LYS A 18 33.88 6.81 -1.71
N PHE A 19 33.27 7.25 -2.80
CA PHE A 19 33.46 6.63 -4.10
C PHE A 19 34.93 6.64 -4.52
N ASN A 20 35.47 5.48 -4.89
CA ASN A 20 36.84 5.33 -5.36
C ASN A 20 36.95 4.19 -6.37
N LEU A 21 37.33 4.49 -7.62
CA LEU A 21 37.46 3.48 -8.69
C LEU A 21 38.62 2.50 -8.47
N SER A 22 39.66 2.89 -7.75
CA SER A 22 40.81 2.03 -7.46
C SER A 22 40.53 1.06 -6.31
N ASP A 23 39.46 1.29 -5.56
CA ASP A 23 39.05 0.42 -4.46
C ASP A 23 38.37 -0.84 -5.02
N PRO A 24 38.81 -2.05 -4.63
CA PRO A 24 38.18 -3.31 -5.04
C PRO A 24 36.66 -3.32 -4.84
N VAL A 25 36.15 -2.71 -3.77
CA VAL A 25 34.72 -2.66 -3.45
C VAL A 25 33.90 -2.05 -4.59
N PHE A 26 34.43 -1.04 -5.28
CA PHE A 26 33.75 -0.37 -6.39
C PHE A 26 34.11 -0.98 -7.75
N SER A 27 35.39 -1.29 -7.99
CA SER A 27 35.83 -1.83 -9.28
C SER A 27 35.21 -3.19 -9.58
N GLU A 28 35.13 -4.08 -8.58
CA GLU A 28 34.47 -5.38 -8.73
C GLU A 28 32.97 -5.21 -9.03
N GLN A 29 32.29 -4.27 -8.37
CA GLN A 29 30.88 -4.02 -8.65
C GLN A 29 30.66 -3.43 -10.04
N LEU A 30 31.47 -2.44 -10.45
CA LEU A 30 31.34 -1.79 -11.75
C LEU A 30 31.69 -2.72 -12.92
N SER A 31 32.54 -3.73 -12.70
CA SER A 31 32.82 -4.78 -13.69
C SER A 31 31.59 -5.60 -14.09
N LYS A 32 30.52 -5.59 -13.28
CA LYS A 32 29.23 -6.25 -13.57
C LYS A 32 28.38 -5.48 -14.59
N ASP A 33 28.81 -4.28 -14.98
CA ASP A 33 28.18 -3.43 -15.99
C ASP A 33 26.71 -3.05 -15.72
N LEU A 34 26.28 -3.09 -14.45
CA LEU A 34 24.91 -2.76 -14.07
C LEU A 34 24.64 -1.25 -14.18
N ALA A 35 23.50 -0.87 -14.75
CA ALA A 35 23.12 0.53 -14.93
C ALA A 35 22.93 1.28 -13.59
N ILE A 36 22.50 0.59 -12.53
CA ILE A 36 22.25 1.14 -11.20
C ILE A 36 22.97 0.27 -10.18
N ASN A 37 23.71 0.90 -9.27
CA ASN A 37 24.46 0.24 -8.20
C ASN A 37 24.22 1.03 -6.92
N VAL A 38 23.61 0.41 -5.92
CA VAL A 38 23.35 1.02 -4.62
C VAL A 38 24.16 0.29 -3.56
N LEU A 39 25.00 1.02 -2.83
CA LEU A 39 25.73 0.51 -1.67
C LEU A 39 25.04 0.99 -0.40
N LYS A 40 24.52 0.03 0.38
CA LYS A 40 23.84 0.29 1.66
C LYS A 40 24.21 -0.77 2.68
N HIS A 41 24.68 -0.34 3.85
CA HIS A 41 25.16 -1.21 4.93
C HIS A 41 26.20 -2.24 4.45
N GLY A 42 27.14 -1.81 3.60
CA GLY A 42 28.20 -2.66 3.06
C GLY A 42 27.75 -3.66 1.98
N ALA A 43 26.47 -3.66 1.58
CA ALA A 43 25.95 -4.57 0.56
C ALA A 43 25.57 -3.81 -0.72
N TRP A 44 25.94 -4.41 -1.87
CA TRP A 44 25.55 -3.94 -3.19
C TRP A 44 24.16 -4.44 -3.58
N GLY A 45 23.36 -3.58 -4.20
CA GLY A 45 22.05 -3.94 -4.71
C GLY A 45 21.46 -2.91 -5.66
N THR A 46 20.16 -3.03 -5.91
CA THR A 46 19.37 -2.08 -6.71
C THR A 46 18.02 -1.87 -6.06
N TYR A 47 17.41 -0.71 -6.29
CA TYR A 47 16.00 -0.53 -5.99
C TYR A 47 15.17 -1.17 -7.10
N ARG A 48 14.29 -2.09 -6.70
CA ARG A 48 13.39 -2.81 -7.58
C ARG A 48 11.97 -2.54 -7.13
N HIS A 49 11.08 -2.34 -8.09
CA HIS A 49 9.65 -2.41 -7.81
C HIS A 49 9.31 -3.89 -7.55
N LEU A 50 8.58 -4.15 -6.47
CA LEU A 50 7.99 -5.45 -6.20
C LEU A 50 6.47 -5.28 -6.24
N PRO A 51 5.72 -6.27 -6.74
CA PRO A 51 4.26 -6.24 -6.65
C PRO A 51 3.84 -6.14 -5.19
N LEU A 52 2.88 -5.27 -4.89
CA LEU A 52 2.23 -5.29 -3.59
C LEU A 52 1.42 -6.58 -3.45
N GLU A 53 1.48 -7.19 -2.28
CA GLU A 53 0.58 -8.29 -1.96
C GLU A 53 -0.87 -7.80 -2.01
N ARG A 54 -1.79 -8.68 -2.38
CA ARG A 54 -3.22 -8.37 -2.27
C ARG A 54 -3.54 -8.08 -0.82
N LEU A 55 -4.36 -7.05 -0.59
CA LEU A 55 -4.93 -6.78 0.72
C LEU A 55 -5.62 -8.06 1.21
N LYS A 56 -5.24 -8.49 2.40
CA LYS A 56 -5.86 -9.63 3.09
C LYS A 56 -6.92 -9.09 4.02
N GLU A 57 -7.99 -9.85 4.19
CA GLU A 57 -8.97 -9.57 5.22
C GLU A 57 -8.29 -9.67 6.59
N VAL A 58 -8.67 -8.78 7.50
CA VAL A 58 -8.19 -8.75 8.88
C VAL A 58 -9.36 -8.85 9.84
N GLU A 59 -9.11 -9.36 11.03
CA GLU A 59 -10.11 -9.36 12.08
C GLU A 59 -10.25 -7.93 12.65
N SER A 60 -11.48 -7.41 12.67
CA SER A 60 -11.78 -6.12 13.27
C SER A 60 -13.09 -6.17 14.05
N GLN A 61 -13.16 -5.46 15.17
CA GLN A 61 -14.36 -5.37 16.00
C GLN A 61 -15.41 -4.42 15.42
N HIS A 62 -14.99 -3.43 14.63
CA HIS A 62 -15.89 -2.44 14.05
C HIS A 62 -15.83 -2.53 12.54
N VAL A 63 -16.92 -3.06 11.97
CA VAL A 63 -17.08 -3.22 10.54
C VAL A 63 -18.48 -2.78 10.13
N PHE A 64 -18.59 -2.31 8.90
CA PHE A 64 -19.87 -2.08 8.24
C PHE A 64 -19.86 -2.74 6.87
N CYS A 65 -21.05 -3.07 6.38
CA CYS A 65 -21.19 -3.66 5.06
C CYS A 65 -21.27 -2.55 4.02
N SER A 66 -20.46 -2.65 2.97
CA SER A 66 -20.44 -1.70 1.87
C SER A 66 -20.31 -2.42 0.54
N GLN A 67 -20.68 -1.74 -0.54
CA GLN A 67 -20.55 -2.23 -1.90
C GLN A 67 -19.46 -1.45 -2.62
N ASN A 68 -18.44 -2.14 -3.14
CA ASN A 68 -17.33 -1.46 -3.83
C ASN A 68 -17.73 -0.96 -5.23
N VAL A 69 -18.69 -1.62 -5.88
CA VAL A 69 -19.18 -1.27 -7.21
C VAL A 69 -20.72 -1.23 -7.21
N VAL A 70 -21.28 -0.02 -7.32
CA VAL A 70 -22.73 0.22 -7.40
C VAL A 70 -23.36 -0.62 -8.51
N GLY A 71 -24.46 -1.31 -8.20
CA GLY A 71 -25.16 -2.19 -9.15
C GLY A 71 -24.58 -3.60 -9.28
N ASN A 72 -23.39 -3.87 -8.71
CA ASN A 72 -22.82 -5.22 -8.66
C ASN A 72 -22.81 -5.77 -7.23
N MET A 73 -23.82 -6.57 -6.89
CA MET A 73 -23.95 -7.16 -5.56
C MET A 73 -22.85 -8.18 -5.22
N SER A 74 -22.07 -8.67 -6.19
CA SER A 74 -20.93 -9.55 -5.92
C SER A 74 -19.76 -8.83 -5.23
N THR A 75 -19.82 -7.50 -5.16
CA THR A 75 -18.78 -6.65 -4.56
C THR A 75 -19.14 -6.15 -3.16
N LEU A 76 -20.23 -6.69 -2.59
CA LEU A 76 -20.67 -6.42 -1.23
C LEU A 76 -19.70 -7.11 -0.24
N SER A 77 -19.04 -6.33 0.60
CA SER A 77 -18.00 -6.80 1.51
C SER A 77 -18.06 -6.08 2.86
N TRP A 78 -17.46 -6.68 3.89
CA TRP A 78 -17.19 -5.98 5.14
C TRP A 78 -16.03 -5.00 4.95
N VAL A 79 -16.21 -3.78 5.43
CA VAL A 79 -15.20 -2.72 5.43
C VAL A 79 -14.95 -2.33 6.87
N GLU A 80 -13.68 -2.16 7.22
CA GLU A 80 -13.28 -1.68 8.53
C GLU A 80 -13.86 -0.28 8.77
N GLY A 81 -14.62 -0.15 9.85
CA GLY A 81 -15.16 1.13 10.30
C GLY A 81 -14.13 1.85 11.16
N LEU A 82 -13.90 3.14 10.90
CA LEU A 82 -13.16 3.96 11.84
C LEU A 82 -13.95 3.98 13.16
N LEU A 83 -13.33 3.55 14.26
CA LEU A 83 -13.77 3.96 15.60
C LEU A 83 -13.08 5.31 15.86
N PRO A 84 -13.78 6.45 15.74
CA PRO A 84 -13.17 7.72 16.10
C PRO A 84 -12.72 7.62 17.55
N GLN A 85 -11.51 8.09 17.87
CA GLN A 85 -11.10 8.27 19.28
C GLN A 85 -12.10 9.16 20.04
N GLU A 86 -12.94 9.93 19.34
CA GLU A 86 -14.05 10.68 19.90
C GLU A 86 -15.20 9.82 20.44
N ASN A 87 -15.43 8.61 19.91
CA ASN A 87 -16.39 7.68 20.50
C ASN A 87 -15.93 7.16 21.88
N ALA A 88 -14.64 7.26 22.19
CA ALA A 88 -14.13 7.03 23.54
C ALA A 88 -14.48 8.20 24.50
N LYS A 89 -14.80 9.39 23.98
CA LYS A 89 -15.24 10.56 24.77
C LYS A 89 -16.73 10.48 25.12
N GLU A 90 -17.54 9.79 24.31
CA GLU A 90 -18.97 9.60 24.53
C GLU A 90 -19.38 8.12 24.35
N PRO A 91 -18.91 7.22 25.24
CA PRO A 91 -19.19 5.78 25.14
C PRO A 91 -20.69 5.46 25.16
N GLU A 92 -21.51 6.33 25.75
CA GLU A 92 -22.97 6.17 25.81
C GLU A 92 -23.66 6.29 24.44
N ARG A 93 -23.00 6.85 23.43
CA ARG A 93 -23.54 6.94 22.07
C ARG A 93 -23.17 5.74 21.19
N SER A 94 -22.37 4.81 21.70
CA SER A 94 -21.96 3.61 20.97
C SER A 94 -22.84 2.42 21.34
N VAL A 95 -23.36 1.72 20.34
CA VAL A 95 -24.17 0.51 20.53
C VAL A 95 -23.58 -0.67 19.79
N LYS A 96 -23.61 -1.84 20.42
CA LYS A 96 -23.24 -3.09 19.76
C LYS A 96 -24.44 -3.62 19.01
N VAL A 97 -24.34 -3.68 17.69
CA VAL A 97 -25.40 -4.18 16.81
C VAL A 97 -25.37 -5.70 16.80
N TYR A 98 -26.42 -6.35 17.31
CA TYR A 98 -26.61 -7.81 17.24
C TYR A 98 -27.40 -8.24 16.00
N ALA A 99 -28.31 -7.37 15.53
CA ALA A 99 -29.11 -7.59 14.34
C ALA A 99 -29.37 -6.25 13.65
N SER A 100 -29.33 -6.26 12.32
CA SER A 100 -29.72 -5.14 11.46
C SER A 100 -30.58 -5.69 10.32
N SER A 101 -31.66 -5.00 9.98
CA SER A 101 -32.56 -5.39 8.90
C SER A 101 -32.16 -4.72 7.58
N ILE A 102 -32.49 -5.38 6.47
CA ILE A 102 -32.34 -4.81 5.13
C ILE A 102 -33.71 -4.30 4.69
N ASN A 103 -33.77 -3.04 4.25
CA ASN A 103 -34.98 -2.44 3.73
C ASN A 103 -34.93 -2.31 2.19
N PHE A 104 -36.06 -1.89 1.59
CA PHE A 104 -36.17 -1.73 0.15
C PHE A 104 -35.18 -0.67 -0.40
N MET A 105 -34.92 0.40 0.35
CA MET A 105 -33.94 1.43 -0.05
C MET A 105 -32.53 0.86 -0.14
N ASN A 106 -32.13 -0.03 0.78
CA ASN A 106 -30.83 -0.70 0.70
C ASN A 106 -30.70 -1.51 -0.60
N ILE A 107 -31.77 -2.20 -1.03
CA ILE A 107 -31.79 -2.96 -2.27
C ILE A 107 -31.73 -2.02 -3.48
N MET A 108 -32.48 -0.93 -3.47
CA MET A 108 -32.51 0.05 -4.58
C MET A 108 -31.16 0.75 -4.76
N LEU A 109 -30.48 1.09 -3.66
CA LEU A 109 -29.12 1.64 -3.68
C LEU A 109 -28.11 0.59 -4.17
N ALA A 110 -28.12 -0.62 -3.61
CA ALA A 110 -27.17 -1.67 -3.98
C ALA A 110 -27.31 -2.14 -5.44
N SER A 111 -28.53 -2.08 -5.98
CA SER A 111 -28.81 -2.40 -7.39
C SER A 111 -28.56 -1.24 -8.36
N GLY A 112 -28.18 -0.06 -7.85
CA GLY A 112 -27.94 1.13 -8.68
C GLY A 112 -29.19 1.73 -9.34
N ARG A 113 -30.39 1.34 -8.86
CA ARG A 113 -31.67 1.88 -9.36
C ARG A 113 -31.99 3.27 -8.78
N VAL A 114 -31.31 3.64 -7.71
CA VAL A 114 -31.34 4.97 -7.10
C VAL A 114 -29.90 5.48 -7.03
N PRO A 115 -29.62 6.74 -7.42
CA PRO A 115 -28.29 7.32 -7.25
C PRO A 115 -27.92 7.38 -5.76
N SER A 116 -26.68 7.03 -5.43
CA SER A 116 -26.06 7.50 -4.19
C SER A 116 -25.74 8.98 -4.38
N GLU A 117 -26.25 9.86 -3.53
CA GLU A 117 -25.77 11.25 -3.44
C GLU A 117 -24.28 11.31 -3.11
#